data_AF-A0A518AM51-F1
#
_entry.id   AF-A0A518AM51-F1
#
_cell.length_a   1.000
_cell.length_b   1.000
_cell.length_c   1.000
_cell.angle_alpha   90.00
_cell.angle_beta   90.00
_cell.angle_gamma   90.00
#
_symmetry.space_group_name_H-M   'P 1'
#
loop_
_entity.id
_entity.type
_entity.pdbx_description
1 polymer ?
#
loop_
_entity_poly.entity_id
_entity_poly.type
_entity_poly.pdbx_seq_one_letter_code
_entity_poly.pdbx_strand_id
1 'polypeptide(L)'
;MLVLTRKADETIRIGDDIVITVLRTKGKAVRLGIEAPNDKRVLRGEIAFDGEDMADQTSDAEESAVVQTRISRKDIATLIPQLVNTEAPLAGFVSATH
;
A
#
# COMPACT_ATOMS: atom_id res chain seq x y z
N MET A 1 22.69 -13.62 -14.99
CA MET A 1 22.31 -13.28 -16.38
C MET A 1 21.53 -14.44 -16.96
N LEU A 2 20.31 -14.19 -17.45
CA LEU A 2 19.49 -15.19 -18.16
C LEU A 2 19.52 -14.86 -19.66
N VAL A 3 19.68 -15.87 -20.52
CA VAL A 3 19.80 -15.69 -21.97
C VAL A 3 18.66 -16.42 -22.67
N LEU A 4 17.88 -15.69 -23.47
CA LEU A 4 16.73 -16.20 -24.21
C LEU A 4 16.82 -15.75 -25.67
N THR A 5 16.47 -16.63 -26.60
CA THR A 5 16.34 -16.30 -28.01
C THR A 5 14.87 -16.18 -28.37
N ARG A 6 14.48 -15.04 -28.96
CA ARG A 6 13.13 -14.74 -29.42
C ARG A 6 13.12 -14.33 -30.89
N LYS A 7 12.09 -14.74 -31.62
CA LYS A 7 11.79 -14.26 -32.97
C LYS A 7 10.99 -12.96 -32.92
N ALA A 8 10.78 -12.34 -34.09
CA ALA A 8 9.86 -11.21 -34.19
C ALA A 8 8.46 -11.61 -33.70
N ASP A 9 7.79 -10.64 -33.07
CA ASP A 9 6.47 -10.75 -32.44
C ASP A 9 6.40 -11.69 -31.23
N GLU A 10 7.51 -12.31 -30.81
CA GLU A 10 7.56 -13.06 -29.56
C GLU A 10 7.88 -12.15 -28.37
N THR A 11 7.36 -12.57 -27.20
CA THR A 11 7.44 -11.79 -25.96
C THR A 11 8.23 -12.50 -24.87
N ILE A 12 8.82 -11.70 -23.97
CA ILE A 12 9.47 -12.13 -22.73
C ILE A 12 8.77 -11.40 -21.59
N ARG A 13 8.35 -12.11 -20.55
CA ARG A 13 7.75 -11.52 -19.35
C ARG A 13 8.75 -11.53 -18.20
N ILE A 14 8.82 -10.43 -17.46
CA ILE A 14 9.64 -10.31 -16.25
C ILE A 14 8.71 -9.94 -15.10
N GLY A 15 8.55 -10.87 -14.16
CA GLY A 15 7.49 -10.77 -13.15
C GLY A 15 6.11 -10.68 -13.81
N ASP A 16 5.20 -9.95 -13.16
CA ASP A 16 3.82 -9.81 -13.64
C ASP A 16 3.61 -8.55 -14.49
N ASP A 17 4.42 -7.51 -14.26
CA ASP A 17 4.15 -6.16 -14.76
C ASP A 17 5.00 -5.72 -15.96
N ILE A 18 6.07 -6.45 -16.29
CA ILE A 18 6.98 -6.06 -17.38
C ILE A 18 6.89 -7.06 -18.54
N VAL A 19 6.61 -6.56 -19.73
CA VAL A 19 6.59 -7.33 -20.98
C VAL A 19 7.53 -6.71 -22.00
N ILE A 20 8.43 -7.53 -22.55
CA ILE A 20 9.37 -7.15 -23.61
C ILE A 20 8.97 -7.88 -24.88
N THR A 21 8.67 -7.13 -25.94
CA THR A 21 8.22 -7.66 -27.24
C THR A 21 9.28 -7.39 -28.30
N VAL A 22 9.70 -8.41 -29.04
CA VAL A 22 10.62 -8.22 -30.17
C VAL A 22 9.85 -7.77 -31.39
N LEU A 23 9.74 -6.45 -31.61
CA LEU A 23 8.92 -5.89 -32.70
C LEU A 23 9.48 -6.21 -34.09
N ARG A 24 10.80 -6.12 -34.26
CA ARG A 24 11.48 -6.52 -35.51
C ARG A 24 12.99 -6.60 -35.33
N THR A 25 13.62 -7.40 -36.18
CA THR A 25 15.06 -7.44 -36.35
C THR A 25 15.42 -6.93 -37.75
N LYS A 26 16.40 -6.02 -37.85
CA LYS A 26 16.93 -5.54 -39.13
C LYS A 26 18.45 -5.46 -39.07
N GLY A 27 19.11 -6.43 -39.69
CA GLY A 27 20.57 -6.54 -39.66
C GLY A 27 21.06 -6.68 -38.22
N LYS A 28 21.84 -5.69 -37.75
CA LYS A 28 22.38 -5.64 -36.38
C LYS A 28 21.50 -4.89 -35.38
N ALA A 29 20.40 -4.28 -35.83
CA ALA A 29 19.49 -3.51 -34.99
C ALA A 29 18.24 -4.33 -34.66
N VAL A 30 17.79 -4.22 -33.42
CA VAL A 30 16.55 -4.84 -32.95
C VAL A 30 15.64 -3.73 -32.42
N ARG A 31 14.36 -3.77 -32.77
CA ARG A 31 13.33 -2.96 -32.12
C ARG A 31 12.69 -3.79 -31.03
N LEU A 32 12.69 -3.23 -29.82
CA LEU A 32 12.04 -3.80 -28.65
C LEU A 32 10.89 -2.88 -28.26
N GLY A 33 9.71 -3.45 -28.04
CA GLY A 33 8.64 -2.85 -27.28
C GLY A 33 8.82 -3.23 -25.81
N ILE A 34 8.68 -2.27 -24.90
CA ILE A 34 8.75 -2.52 -23.46
C ILE A 34 7.49 -1.93 -22.87
N GLU A 35 6.66 -2.78 -22.30
CA GLU A 35 5.50 -2.41 -21.51
C GLU A 35 5.88 -2.60 -20.05
N ALA A 36 5.80 -1.51 -19.29
CA ALA A 36 6.09 -1.48 -17.87
C ALA A 36 5.18 -0.42 -17.22
N PRO A 37 4.82 -0.58 -15.94
CA PRO A 37 4.03 0.40 -15.22
C PRO A 37 4.83 1.70 -14.98
N ASN A 38 4.13 2.80 -14.70
CA ASN A 38 4.73 4.15 -14.64
C ASN A 38 5.74 4.33 -13.49
N ASP A 39 5.66 3.50 -12.45
CA ASP A 39 6.60 3.46 -11.32
C ASP A 39 7.94 2.81 -11.70
N LYS A 40 8.00 2.09 -12.82
CA LYS A 40 9.22 1.44 -13.32
C LYS A 40 9.82 2.24 -14.50
N ARG A 41 10.89 2.98 -14.23
CA ARG A 41 11.60 3.74 -15.27
C ARG A 41 12.32 2.81 -16.26
N VAL A 42 12.09 3.06 -17.55
CA VAL A 42 12.75 2.38 -18.67
C VAL A 42 13.71 3.36 -19.35
N LEU A 43 15.00 3.12 -19.19
CA LEU A 43 16.07 3.93 -19.76
C LEU A 43 16.90 3.12 -20.75
N ARG A 44 17.61 3.81 -21.65
CA ARG A 44 18.63 3.16 -22.48
C ARG A 44 19.89 2.98 -21.66
N GLY A 45 20.63 1.90 -21.89
CA GLY A 45 21.79 1.53 -21.06
C GLY A 45 22.92 2.57 -21.07
N GLU A 46 23.00 3.42 -22.09
CA GLU A 46 23.95 4.53 -22.16
C GLU A 46 23.57 5.75 -21.33
N ILE A 47 22.32 5.83 -20.84
CA ILE A 47 21.85 6.95 -20.03
C ILE A 47 22.17 6.64 -18.57
N ALA A 48 22.95 7.51 -17.92
CA ALA A 48 23.26 7.39 -16.50
C ALA A 48 21.98 7.43 -15.66
N PHE A 49 21.87 6.52 -14.71
CA PHE A 49 20.83 6.55 -13.69
C PHE A 49 21.37 7.34 -12.50
N ASP A 50 21.01 8.62 -12.42
CA ASP A 50 21.26 9.42 -11.23
C ASP A 50 20.21 8.99 -10.19
N GLY A 51 20.59 8.02 -9.36
CA GLY A 51 19.71 7.35 -8.42
C GLY A 51 19.23 8.25 -7.29
N GLU A 52 18.30 9.14 -7.59
CA GLU A 52 17.49 9.86 -6.62
C GLU A 52 16.01 9.57 -6.88
N ASP A 53 15.62 8.29 -6.76
CA ASP A 53 14.22 7.96 -6.49
C ASP A 53 14.15 7.34 -5.11
N MET A 54 13.53 8.14 -4.24
CA MET A 54 13.11 7.78 -2.91
C MET A 54 12.41 6.42 -2.92
N ALA A 55 12.77 5.59 -1.93
CA ALA A 55 12.03 4.40 -1.57
C ALA A 55 10.54 4.76 -1.48
N ASP A 56 9.78 4.22 -2.43
CA ASP A 56 8.33 4.25 -2.42
C ASP A 56 7.85 3.64 -1.10
N GLN A 57 7.01 4.40 -0.43
CA GLN A 57 6.35 4.06 0.82
C GLN A 57 5.41 2.91 0.51
N THR A 58 5.86 1.69 0.75
CA THR A 58 4.94 0.58 0.95
C THR A 58 4.19 0.85 2.25
N SER A 59 3.02 1.41 2.03
CA SER A 59 1.82 1.36 2.85
C SER A 59 1.53 -0.07 3.32
N ASP A 60 2.23 -0.52 4.34
CA ASP A 60 1.69 -1.54 5.24
C ASP A 60 0.72 -0.84 6.19
N ALA A 61 -0.52 -0.75 5.71
CA ALA A 61 -1.66 -0.40 6.51
C ALA A 61 -2.02 -1.55 7.46
N GLU A 62 -1.18 -1.91 8.43
CA GLU A 62 -1.57 -2.70 9.62
C GLU A 62 -0.66 -2.41 10.83
N GLU A 63 -0.93 -1.32 11.55
CA GLU A 63 -1.00 -1.38 13.03
C GLU A 63 -1.92 -0.26 13.55
N SER A 64 -3.18 -0.66 13.82
CA SER A 64 -4.08 0.11 14.65
C SER A 64 -3.62 0.04 16.12
N ALA A 65 -3.72 1.17 16.82
CA ALA A 65 -3.31 1.42 18.22
C ALA A 65 -1.78 1.55 18.38
N VAL A 66 -1.22 2.66 18.87
CA VAL A 66 -1.22 3.04 20.29
C VAL A 66 -0.72 4.50 20.43
N VAL A 67 -1.48 5.32 21.16
CA VAL A 67 -1.06 6.52 21.91
C VAL A 67 -0.68 7.78 21.11
N GLN A 68 -1.68 8.62 20.83
CA GLN A 68 -1.52 10.08 20.90
C GLN A 68 -2.17 10.59 22.18
N THR A 69 -1.42 10.57 23.28
CA THR A 69 -1.76 11.38 24.44
C THR A 69 -1.46 12.85 24.08
N ARG A 70 -2.45 13.54 23.51
CA ARG A 70 -2.52 15.00 23.60
C ARG A 70 -2.82 15.34 25.06
N ILE A 71 -1.79 15.52 25.87
CA ILE A 71 -1.97 16.22 27.14
C ILE A 71 -2.13 17.71 26.81
N SER A 72 -3.35 18.11 26.50
CA SER A 72 -3.77 19.50 26.68
C SER A 72 -3.76 19.80 28.18
N ARG A 73 -3.21 20.95 28.59
CA ARG A 73 -3.10 21.40 29.99
C ARG A 73 -4.45 21.69 30.67
N LYS A 74 -5.46 20.82 30.54
CA LYS A 74 -6.77 21.02 31.16
C LYS A 74 -7.36 19.83 31.90
N ASP A 75 -6.75 18.64 31.82
CA ASP A 75 -7.37 17.41 32.35
C ASP A 75 -6.56 16.78 33.50
N ILE A 76 -6.25 17.55 34.56
CA ILE A 76 -5.76 17.02 35.85
C ILE A 76 -6.93 16.59 36.77
N ALA A 77 -8.18 16.74 36.33
CA ALA A 77 -9.35 16.50 37.16
C ALA A 77 -9.95 15.11 36.98
N THR A 78 -9.18 14.02 37.16
CA THR A 78 -9.78 12.70 37.51
C THR A 78 -8.77 11.76 38.18
N LEU A 79 -8.53 11.93 39.48
CA LEU A 79 -8.13 10.84 40.37
C LEU A 79 -9.41 10.05 40.72
N ILE A 80 -9.55 8.85 40.13
CA ILE A 80 -10.02 7.54 40.69
C ILE A 80 -11.27 7.52 41.62
N PRO A 81 -12.12 6.45 41.71
CA PRO A 81 -12.43 5.27 40.86
C PRO A 81 -13.95 5.18 40.51
N GLN A 82 -14.43 4.54 39.43
CA GLN A 82 -14.59 3.10 39.15
C GLN A 82 -15.42 2.26 40.17
N LEU A 83 -16.50 1.68 39.64
CA LEU A 83 -17.14 0.39 39.98
C LEU A 83 -18.01 0.26 41.25
N VAL A 84 -19.32 0.49 41.06
CA VAL A 84 -20.42 -0.36 41.59
C VAL A 84 -21.49 -0.37 40.48
N ASN A 85 -21.50 -1.35 39.56
CA ASN A 85 -22.40 -2.54 39.57
C ASN A 85 -23.78 -2.21 40.20
N THR A 86 -24.93 -2.33 39.57
CA THR A 86 -25.51 -3.52 38.90
C THR A 86 -26.88 -3.11 38.35
N GLU A 87 -27.26 -3.69 37.21
CA GLU A 87 -28.65 -4.05 36.82
C GLU A 87 -29.68 -2.94 36.51
N ALA A 88 -29.95 -2.76 35.22
CA ALA A 88 -31.32 -2.62 34.71
C ALA A 88 -31.84 -4.04 34.33
N PRO A 89 -33.13 -4.31 34.00
CA PRO A 89 -34.27 -3.39 33.86
C PRO A 89 -35.65 -3.94 34.38
N LEU A 90 -36.69 -3.08 34.30
CA LEU A 90 -38.13 -3.39 34.12
C LEU A 90 -38.89 -4.30 35.12
N ALA A 91 -39.80 -3.72 35.91
CA ALA A 91 -41.21 -4.16 36.00
C ALA A 91 -42.04 -3.34 37.01
N GLY A 92 -43.18 -2.80 36.54
CA GLY A 92 -44.45 -2.90 37.26
C GLY A 92 -44.90 -1.77 38.18
N PHE A 93 -46.16 -1.34 37.96
CA PHE A 93 -47.10 -0.74 38.92
C PHE A 93 -46.86 0.74 39.30
N VAL A 94 -47.81 1.69 39.26
CA VAL A 94 -49.29 1.64 39.29
C VAL A 94 -49.82 2.92 38.60
N SER A 95 -50.87 2.76 37.79
CA SER A 95 -51.85 3.80 37.49
C SER A 95 -53.18 3.41 38.16
N ALA A 96 -54.01 4.40 38.46
CA ALA A 96 -55.40 4.39 38.94
C ALA A 96 -55.62 4.36 40.48
N THR A 97 -56.14 5.43 41.09
CA THR A 97 -57.57 5.88 41.22
C THR A 97 -58.30 5.23 42.41
N HIS A 98 -58.36 5.92 43.55
CA HIS A 98 -59.57 6.39 44.27
C HIS A 98 -59.16 7.11 45.54
#